data_AF-J5KY76-F1
#
_entry.id   AF-J5KY76-F1
#
_cell.length_a   1.000
_cell.length_b   1.000
_cell.length_c   1.000
_cell.angle_alpha   90.00
_cell.angle_beta   90.00
_cell.angle_gamma   90.00
#
_symmetry.space_group_name_H-M   'P 1'
#
loop_
_entity.id
_entity.type
_entity.pdbx_description
1 polymer ?
#
loop_
_entity_poly.entity_id
_entity_poly.type
_entity_poly.pdbx_seq_one_letter_code
_entity_poly.pdbx_strand_id
1 'polypeptide(L)'
;MDFKNAYLERTKELLKLSIGADTPYQETLKYLDDCFEKYEIPNQHRINVLSQMLPLITTQFTITAMQTGLELTQQDLSFELSLKNLEKQAAAMDANIEGIKEQTRNTKLKNNELEAQAADKLENLKEQNNLLRAQIAKLAKEQALAESQQRAVDRQVIDNRIIKSMSVLGNFIAENQAGGMVVPSDMTKYLFNMVHALIKNDITIDENKNFTMTKK
;
A
#
# COMPACT_ATOMS: atom_id res chain seq x y z
N MET A 1 18.03 -32.22 -37.71
CA MET A 1 18.67 -33.23 -38.58
C MET A 1 18.74 -34.53 -37.81
N ASP A 2 18.57 -35.70 -38.44
CA ASP A 2 18.80 -36.99 -37.77
C ASP A 2 20.31 -37.14 -37.48
N PHE A 3 20.66 -37.37 -36.21
CA PHE A 3 22.04 -37.49 -35.73
C PHE A 3 22.84 -38.50 -36.56
N LYS A 4 22.19 -39.62 -36.91
CA LYS A 4 22.82 -40.68 -37.70
C LYS A 4 23.23 -40.18 -39.09
N ASN A 5 22.37 -39.41 -39.74
CA ASN A 5 22.65 -38.87 -41.07
C ASN A 5 23.70 -37.77 -41.03
N ALA A 6 23.66 -36.88 -40.04
CA ALA A 6 24.68 -35.84 -39.85
C ALA A 6 26.07 -36.44 -39.58
N TYR A 7 26.14 -37.46 -38.72
CA TYR A 7 27.36 -38.21 -38.45
C TYR A 7 27.93 -38.86 -39.72
N LEU A 8 27.08 -39.53 -40.50
CA LEU A 8 27.49 -40.20 -41.74
C LEU A 8 28.00 -39.20 -42.78
N GLU A 9 27.33 -38.06 -42.97
CA GLU A 9 27.78 -37.04 -43.91
C GLU A 9 29.10 -36.40 -43.47
N ARG A 10 29.25 -36.03 -42.19
CA ARG A 10 30.52 -35.50 -41.65
C ARG A 10 31.67 -36.50 -41.79
N THR A 11 31.42 -37.78 -41.53
CA THR A 11 32.44 -38.83 -41.69
C THR A 11 32.85 -38.98 -43.16
N LYS A 12 31.90 -38.96 -44.10
CA LYS A 12 32.19 -39.00 -45.54
C LYS A 12 32.99 -37.79 -46.01
N GLU A 13 32.64 -36.59 -45.54
CA GLU A 13 33.36 -35.37 -45.87
C GLU A 13 34.80 -35.39 -45.34
N LEU A 14 34.99 -35.78 -44.07
CA LEU A 14 36.32 -35.93 -43.48
C LEU A 14 37.17 -36.96 -44.22
N LEU A 15 36.60 -38.11 -44.57
CA LEU A 15 37.27 -39.13 -45.38
C LEU A 15 37.69 -38.57 -46.74
N LYS A 16 36.79 -37.89 -47.44
CA LYS A 16 37.06 -37.28 -48.75
C LYS A 16 38.17 -36.24 -48.66
N LEU A 17 38.16 -35.39 -47.63
CA LEU A 17 39.19 -34.38 -47.39
C LEU A 17 40.53 -35.00 -47.03
N SER A 18 40.55 -36.17 -46.38
CA SER A 18 41.79 -36.84 -45.95
C SER A 18 42.54 -37.58 -47.07
N ILE A 19 41.88 -37.88 -48.19
CA ILE A 19 42.47 -38.59 -49.35
C ILE A 19 42.65 -37.70 -50.60
N GLY A 20 42.35 -36.41 -50.49
CA GLY A 20 42.51 -35.42 -51.57
C GLY A 20 43.96 -35.25 -52.03
N ALA A 21 44.17 -34.54 -53.15
CA ALA A 21 45.46 -34.42 -53.81
C ALA A 21 46.59 -33.82 -52.93
N ASP A 22 46.24 -32.90 -52.02
CA ASP A 22 47.18 -32.16 -51.17
C ASP A 22 47.19 -32.67 -49.71
N THR A 23 47.00 -33.98 -49.51
CA THR A 23 46.96 -34.54 -48.16
C THR A 23 48.25 -35.23 -47.78
N PRO A 24 48.56 -35.32 -46.47
CA PRO A 24 49.72 -36.07 -45.98
C PRO A 24 49.75 -37.52 -46.49
N TYR A 25 48.58 -38.10 -46.81
CA TYR A 25 48.45 -39.43 -47.41
C TYR A 25 49.01 -39.50 -48.84
N GLN A 26 48.64 -38.54 -49.69
CA GLN A 26 49.21 -38.43 -51.05
C GLN A 26 50.70 -38.08 -51.01
N GLU A 27 51.13 -37.21 -50.09
CA GLU A 27 52.55 -36.88 -49.92
C GLU A 27 53.38 -38.08 -49.46
N THR A 28 52.87 -38.92 -48.54
CA THR A 28 53.58 -40.14 -48.13
C THR A 28 53.70 -41.15 -49.26
N LEU A 29 52.65 -41.31 -50.07
CA LEU A 29 52.68 -42.17 -51.25
C LEU A 29 53.74 -41.69 -52.25
N LYS A 30 53.74 -40.40 -52.57
CA LYS A 30 54.72 -39.81 -53.48
C LYS A 30 56.15 -39.96 -52.97
N TYR A 31 56.38 -39.72 -51.67
CA TYR A 31 57.70 -39.91 -51.06
C TYR A 31 58.18 -41.37 -51.11
N LEU A 32 57.29 -42.33 -50.90
CA LEU A 32 57.61 -43.76 -51.02
C LEU A 32 57.98 -44.13 -52.46
N ASP A 33 57.24 -43.62 -53.44
CA ASP A 33 57.54 -43.84 -54.87
C ASP A 33 58.91 -43.25 -55.24
N ASP A 34 59.21 -42.01 -54.83
CA ASP A 34 60.52 -41.38 -55.03
C ASP A 34 61.66 -42.22 -54.40
N CYS A 35 61.43 -42.79 -53.20
CA CYS A 35 62.41 -43.68 -52.55
C CYS A 35 62.58 -45.00 -53.31
N PHE A 36 61.48 -45.60 -53.78
CA PHE A 36 61.51 -46.85 -54.52
C PHE A 36 62.29 -46.70 -55.83
N GLU A 37 62.14 -45.57 -56.52
CA GLU A 37 62.90 -45.23 -57.72
C GLU A 37 64.38 -44.99 -57.41
N LYS A 38 64.69 -44.18 -56.39
CA LYS A 38 66.06 -43.83 -56.00
C LYS A 38 66.94 -45.04 -55.64
N TYR A 39 66.36 -46.07 -55.01
CA TYR A 39 67.09 -47.26 -54.55
C TYR A 39 66.89 -48.49 -55.44
N GLU A 40 66.28 -48.34 -56.63
CA GLU A 40 66.02 -49.44 -57.58
C GLU A 40 65.33 -50.66 -56.94
N ILE A 41 64.42 -50.42 -55.98
CA ILE A 41 63.80 -51.51 -55.21
C ILE A 41 62.96 -52.39 -56.15
N PRO A 42 63.09 -53.73 -56.13
CA PRO A 42 62.33 -54.62 -57.00
C PRO A 42 60.81 -54.50 -56.79
N ASN A 43 60.04 -54.58 -57.88
CA ASN A 43 58.58 -54.45 -57.86
C ASN A 43 57.89 -55.37 -56.84
N GLN A 44 58.39 -56.59 -56.64
CA GLN A 44 57.85 -57.53 -55.65
C GLN A 44 57.95 -56.99 -54.22
N HIS A 45 59.03 -56.28 -53.90
CA HIS A 45 59.25 -55.70 -52.58
C HIS A 45 58.41 -54.42 -52.39
N ARG A 46 58.28 -53.60 -53.44
CA ARG A 46 57.36 -52.43 -53.46
C ARG A 46 55.91 -52.86 -53.16
N ILE A 47 55.43 -53.90 -53.85
CA ILE A 47 54.08 -54.46 -53.67
C ILE A 47 53.87 -54.93 -52.23
N ASN A 48 54.83 -55.65 -51.64
CA ASN A 48 54.73 -56.11 -50.25
C ASN A 48 54.65 -54.95 -49.26
N VAL A 49 55.50 -53.92 -49.42
CA VAL A 49 55.52 -52.74 -48.54
C VAL A 49 54.19 -51.97 -48.64
N LEU A 50 53.74 -51.67 -49.85
CA LEU A 50 52.47 -50.98 -50.09
C LEU A 50 51.26 -51.80 -49.60
N SER A 51 51.27 -53.12 -49.80
CA SER A 51 50.18 -54.00 -49.36
C SER A 51 50.06 -54.10 -47.84
N GLN A 52 51.13 -53.81 -47.08
CA GLN A 52 51.08 -53.77 -45.62
C GLN A 52 50.74 -52.38 -45.09
N MET A 53 51.29 -51.33 -45.70
CA MET A 53 51.12 -49.96 -45.21
C MET A 53 49.76 -49.36 -45.61
N LEU A 54 49.31 -49.54 -46.85
CA LEU A 54 48.08 -48.89 -47.33
C LEU A 54 46.83 -49.30 -46.54
N PRO A 55 46.59 -50.59 -46.25
CA PRO A 55 45.43 -50.99 -45.45
C PRO A 55 45.51 -50.45 -44.02
N LEU A 56 46.71 -50.42 -43.42
CA LEU A 56 46.93 -49.90 -42.07
C LEU A 56 46.61 -48.41 -42.00
N ILE A 57 47.17 -47.63 -42.92
CA ILE A 57 46.96 -46.18 -43.00
C ILE A 57 45.49 -45.86 -43.27
N THR A 58 44.87 -46.56 -44.23
CA THR A 58 43.46 -46.38 -44.57
C THR A 58 42.54 -46.70 -43.38
N THR A 59 42.81 -47.79 -42.67
CA THR A 59 42.03 -48.20 -41.49
C THR A 59 42.16 -47.17 -40.38
N GLN A 60 43.38 -46.72 -40.09
CA GLN A 60 43.62 -45.73 -39.04
C GLN A 60 42.97 -44.38 -39.36
N PHE A 61 43.09 -43.91 -40.60
CA PHE A 61 42.40 -42.69 -41.03
C PHE A 61 40.88 -42.82 -40.92
N THR A 62 40.33 -43.97 -41.30
CA THR A 62 38.89 -44.22 -41.22
C THR A 62 38.41 -44.19 -39.77
N ILE A 63 39.17 -44.81 -38.84
CA ILE A 63 38.85 -44.78 -37.40
C ILE A 63 38.89 -43.34 -36.87
N THR A 64 39.93 -42.57 -37.19
CA THR A 64 40.04 -41.18 -36.73
C THR A 64 38.94 -40.30 -37.32
N ALA A 65 38.63 -40.43 -38.61
CA ALA A 65 37.55 -39.68 -39.25
C ALA A 65 36.19 -39.99 -38.62
N MET A 66 35.92 -41.26 -38.29
CA MET A 66 34.72 -41.65 -37.54
C MET A 66 34.68 -41.03 -36.14
N GLN A 67 35.78 -41.06 -35.38
CA GLN A 67 35.83 -40.47 -34.04
C GLN A 67 35.61 -38.95 -34.08
N THR A 68 36.33 -38.23 -34.94
CA THR A 68 36.19 -36.78 -35.10
C THR A 68 34.82 -36.40 -35.64
N GLY A 69 34.27 -37.17 -36.59
CA GLY A 69 32.91 -36.97 -37.09
C GLY A 69 31.87 -37.09 -35.98
N LEU A 70 32.04 -38.05 -35.06
CA LEU A 70 31.16 -38.25 -33.91
C LEU A 70 31.23 -37.05 -32.96
N GLU A 71 32.43 -36.61 -32.58
CA GLU A 71 32.65 -35.48 -31.68
C GLU A 71 32.04 -34.18 -32.23
N LEU A 72 32.29 -33.88 -33.50
CA LEU A 72 31.74 -32.69 -34.16
C LEU A 72 30.21 -32.72 -34.21
N THR A 73 29.63 -33.88 -34.52
CA THR A 73 28.16 -34.05 -34.54
C THR A 73 27.56 -33.87 -33.14
N GLN A 74 28.24 -34.34 -32.10
CA GLN A 74 27.81 -34.13 -30.71
C GLN A 74 27.91 -32.67 -30.28
N GLN A 75 28.99 -31.97 -30.65
CA GLN A 75 29.16 -30.55 -30.35
C GLN A 75 28.09 -29.69 -31.02
N ASP A 76 27.79 -29.94 -32.30
CA ASP A 76 26.71 -29.25 -33.01
C ASP A 76 25.37 -29.40 -32.30
N LEU A 77 25.02 -30.64 -31.91
CA LEU A 77 23.76 -30.92 -31.23
C LEU A 77 23.69 -30.21 -29.87
N SER A 78 24.80 -30.22 -29.13
CA SER A 78 24.92 -29.51 -27.85
C SER A 78 24.76 -28.00 -28.03
N PHE A 79 25.37 -27.44 -29.07
CA PHE A 79 25.27 -26.02 -29.40
C PHE A 79 23.85 -25.63 -29.81
N GLU A 80 23.20 -26.40 -30.68
CA GLU A 80 21.81 -26.15 -31.09
C GLU A 80 20.86 -26.19 -29.89
N LEU A 81 21.05 -27.15 -28.98
CA LEU A 81 20.23 -27.29 -27.79
C LEU A 81 20.47 -26.14 -26.80
N SER A 82 21.71 -25.70 -26.66
CA SER A 82 22.08 -24.53 -25.85
C SER A 82 21.48 -23.25 -26.41
N LEU A 83 21.54 -23.06 -27.73
CA LEU A 83 20.93 -21.92 -28.42
C LEU A 83 19.42 -21.88 -28.20
N LYS A 84 18.71 -22.99 -28.41
CA LYS A 84 17.27 -23.09 -28.16
C LYS A 84 16.90 -22.81 -26.70
N ASN A 85 17.73 -23.24 -25.75
CA ASN A 85 17.50 -22.94 -24.34
C ASN A 85 17.69 -21.45 -24.05
N LEU A 86 18.70 -20.81 -24.62
CA LEU A 86 18.91 -19.35 -24.51
C LEU A 86 17.75 -18.56 -25.13
N GLU A 87 17.26 -18.96 -26.31
CA GLU A 87 16.10 -18.33 -26.95
C GLU A 87 14.84 -18.44 -26.07
N LYS A 88 14.57 -19.63 -25.50
CA LYS A 88 13.46 -19.81 -24.56
C LYS A 88 13.63 -18.97 -23.30
N GLN A 89 14.85 -18.86 -22.77
CA GLN A 89 15.14 -18.06 -21.60
C GLN A 89 14.94 -16.56 -21.88
N ALA A 90 15.38 -16.09 -23.05
CA ALA A 90 15.15 -14.71 -23.51
C ALA A 90 13.63 -14.41 -23.62
N ALA A 91 12.87 -15.28 -24.29
CA ALA A 91 11.42 -15.12 -24.41
C ALA A 91 10.70 -15.12 -23.04
N ALA A 92 11.12 -15.99 -22.12
CA ALA A 92 10.58 -16.01 -20.76
C ALA A 92 10.95 -14.74 -19.97
N MET A 93 12.15 -14.20 -20.18
CA MET A 93 12.61 -12.97 -19.56
C MET A 93 11.85 -11.75 -20.10
N ASP A 94 11.59 -11.68 -21.40
CA ASP A 94 10.76 -10.62 -22.01
C ASP A 94 9.33 -10.64 -21.47
N ALA A 95 8.73 -11.83 -21.35
CA ALA A 95 7.40 -11.99 -20.76
C ALA A 95 7.37 -11.54 -19.28
N ASN A 96 8.41 -11.87 -18.50
CA ASN A 96 8.54 -11.40 -17.12
C ASN A 96 8.70 -9.87 -17.04
N ILE A 97 9.50 -9.27 -17.91
CA ILE A 97 9.67 -7.82 -17.97
C ILE A 97 8.32 -7.14 -18.24
N GLU A 98 7.54 -7.66 -19.18
CA GLU A 98 6.22 -7.10 -19.48
C GLU A 98 5.24 -7.25 -18.31
N GLY A 99 5.22 -8.42 -17.65
CA GLY A 99 4.44 -8.63 -16.43
C GLY A 99 4.83 -7.66 -15.30
N ILE A 100 6.11 -7.40 -15.10
CA ILE A 100 6.60 -6.43 -14.11
C ILE A 100 6.15 -5.00 -14.46
N LYS A 101 6.19 -4.61 -15.74
CA LYS A 101 5.69 -3.29 -16.18
C LYS A 101 4.20 -3.13 -15.90
N GLU A 102 3.39 -4.15 -16.18
CA GLU A 102 1.95 -4.12 -15.90
C GLU A 102 1.67 -4.02 -14.41
N GLN A 103 2.34 -4.83 -13.58
CA GLN A 103 2.24 -4.74 -12.12
C GLN A 103 2.63 -3.34 -11.62
N THR A 104 3.71 -2.77 -12.15
CA THR A 104 4.16 -1.42 -11.79
C THR A 104 3.11 -0.36 -12.17
N ARG A 105 2.48 -0.48 -13.35
CA ARG A 105 1.40 0.42 -13.77
C ARG A 105 0.20 0.33 -12.84
N ASN A 106 -0.22 -0.88 -12.48
CA ASN A 106 -1.36 -1.10 -11.57
C ASN A 106 -1.07 -0.54 -10.17
N THR A 107 0.14 -0.75 -9.64
CA THR A 107 0.52 -0.18 -8.34
C THR A 107 0.52 1.34 -8.37
N LYS A 108 1.02 1.97 -9.44
CA LYS A 108 0.97 3.44 -9.60
C LYS A 108 -0.47 3.97 -9.63
N LEU A 109 -1.35 3.32 -10.38
CA LEU A 109 -2.77 3.70 -10.42
C LEU A 109 -3.40 3.60 -9.03
N LYS A 110 -3.19 2.48 -8.33
CA LYS A 110 -3.71 2.28 -6.98
C LYS A 110 -3.18 3.31 -5.99
N ASN A 111 -1.90 3.69 -6.08
CA ASN A 111 -1.33 4.73 -5.22
C ASN A 111 -1.98 6.09 -5.50
N ASN A 112 -2.15 6.46 -6.77
CA ASN A 112 -2.82 7.71 -7.14
C ASN A 112 -4.28 7.76 -6.64
N GLU A 113 -5.01 6.64 -6.75
CA GLU A 113 -6.37 6.51 -6.21
C GLU A 113 -6.40 6.65 -4.69
N LEU A 114 -5.45 6.04 -3.98
CA LEU A 114 -5.33 6.16 -2.53
C LEU A 114 -5.00 7.59 -2.09
N GLU A 115 -4.12 8.28 -2.83
CA GLU A 115 -3.79 9.69 -2.57
C GLU A 115 -5.01 10.59 -2.75
N ALA A 116 -5.77 10.41 -3.84
CA ALA A 116 -7.01 11.14 -4.08
C ALA A 116 -8.05 10.88 -2.97
N GLN A 117 -8.27 9.62 -2.61
CA GLN A 117 -9.19 9.25 -1.52
C GLN A 117 -8.74 9.80 -0.17
N ALA A 118 -7.44 9.85 0.10
CA ALA A 118 -6.91 10.40 1.34
C ALA A 118 -7.14 11.93 1.41
N ALA A 119 -6.99 12.64 0.30
CA ALA A 119 -7.29 14.06 0.20
C ALA A 119 -8.78 14.34 0.48
N ASP A 120 -9.68 13.62 -0.17
CA ASP A 120 -11.13 13.76 0.02
C ASP A 120 -11.54 13.44 1.47
N LYS A 121 -10.97 12.39 2.07
CA LYS A 121 -11.22 12.05 3.48
C LYS A 121 -10.75 13.17 4.41
N LEU A 122 -9.58 13.75 4.14
CA LEU A 122 -9.05 14.84 4.95
C LEU A 122 -9.93 16.09 4.86
N GLU A 123 -10.42 16.44 3.66
CA GLU A 123 -11.33 17.56 3.47
C GLU A 123 -12.65 17.34 4.22
N ASN A 124 -13.27 16.18 4.06
CA ASN A 124 -14.48 15.80 4.80
C ASN A 124 -14.28 15.88 6.32
N LEU A 125 -13.14 15.40 6.84
CA LEU A 125 -12.83 15.48 8.26
C LEU A 125 -12.66 16.93 8.75
N LYS A 126 -12.07 17.81 7.93
CA LYS A 126 -11.97 19.24 8.24
C LYS A 126 -13.35 19.89 8.32
N GLU A 127 -14.23 19.59 7.36
CA GLU A 127 -15.59 20.12 7.35
C GLU A 127 -16.40 19.63 8.55
N GLN A 128 -16.33 18.33 8.87
CA GLN A 128 -16.94 17.77 10.08
C GLN A 128 -16.40 18.44 11.35
N ASN A 129 -15.10 18.71 11.44
CA ASN A 129 -14.52 19.41 12.59
C ASN A 129 -15.08 20.83 12.73
N ASN A 130 -15.21 21.55 11.61
CA ASN A 130 -15.78 22.90 11.61
C ASN A 130 -17.26 22.90 12.03
N LEU A 131 -18.06 21.95 11.54
CA LEU A 131 -19.45 21.78 11.95
C LEU A 131 -19.56 21.48 13.45
N LEU A 132 -18.73 20.58 13.98
CA LEU A 132 -18.69 20.27 15.40
C LEU A 132 -18.32 21.51 16.24
N ARG A 133 -17.31 22.29 15.82
CA ARG A 133 -16.95 23.54 16.49
C ARG A 133 -18.10 24.55 16.50
N ALA A 134 -18.81 24.69 15.39
CA ALA A 134 -19.97 25.56 15.29
C ALA A 134 -21.12 25.09 16.20
N GLN A 135 -21.37 23.77 16.28
CA GLN A 135 -22.36 23.19 17.20
C GLN A 135 -21.98 23.41 18.67
N ILE A 136 -20.71 23.22 19.03
CA ILE A 136 -20.21 23.50 20.39
C ILE A 136 -20.44 24.96 20.75
N ALA A 137 -20.10 25.90 19.85
CA ALA A 137 -20.31 27.32 20.08
C ALA A 137 -21.80 27.68 20.20
N LYS A 138 -22.67 27.04 19.40
CA LYS A 138 -24.13 27.21 19.48
C LYS A 138 -24.68 26.70 20.82
N LEU A 139 -24.30 25.48 21.22
CA LEU A 139 -24.71 24.89 22.50
C LEU A 139 -24.25 25.72 23.69
N ALA A 140 -23.03 26.26 23.66
CA ALA A 140 -22.55 27.16 24.72
C ALA A 140 -23.42 28.43 24.85
N LYS A 141 -23.86 29.01 23.73
CA LYS A 141 -24.78 30.15 23.75
C LYS A 141 -26.17 29.77 24.26
N GLU A 142 -26.69 28.62 23.83
CA GLU A 142 -27.99 28.11 24.28
C GLU A 142 -27.97 27.81 25.78
N GLN A 143 -26.89 27.22 26.29
CA GLN A 143 -26.70 26.99 27.72
C GLN A 143 -26.65 28.30 28.50
N ALA A 144 -25.85 29.28 28.07
CA ALA A 144 -25.77 30.58 28.73
C ALA A 144 -27.13 31.30 28.74
N LEU A 145 -27.89 31.19 27.64
CA LEU A 145 -29.25 31.72 27.56
C LEU A 145 -30.19 31.00 28.53
N ALA A 146 -30.15 29.67 28.58
CA ALA A 146 -30.97 28.87 29.50
C ALA A 146 -30.64 29.19 30.97
N GLU A 147 -29.37 29.35 31.32
CA GLU A 147 -28.94 29.77 32.67
C GLU A 147 -29.41 31.20 33.01
N SER A 148 -29.43 32.10 32.05
CA SER A 148 -29.97 33.45 32.24
C SER A 148 -31.48 33.44 32.41
N GLN A 149 -32.18 32.62 31.60
CA GLN A 149 -33.64 32.45 31.69
C GLN A 149 -34.03 31.82 33.03
N GLN A 150 -33.33 30.77 33.46
CA GLN A 150 -33.57 30.13 34.76
C GLN A 150 -33.41 31.13 35.91
N ARG A 151 -32.32 31.93 35.92
CA ARG A 151 -32.13 32.99 36.92
C ARG A 151 -33.25 34.02 36.92
N ALA A 152 -33.74 34.41 35.75
CA ALA A 152 -34.86 35.34 35.64
C ALA A 152 -36.17 34.74 36.17
N VAL A 153 -36.45 33.48 35.86
CA VAL A 153 -37.62 32.74 36.37
C VAL A 153 -37.54 32.59 37.89
N ASP A 154 -36.40 32.15 38.43
CA ASP A 154 -36.20 32.00 39.87
C ASP A 154 -36.45 33.32 40.60
N ARG A 155 -35.94 34.43 40.05
CA ARG A 155 -36.20 35.78 40.58
C ARG A 155 -37.68 36.14 40.53
N GLN A 156 -38.35 35.92 39.40
CA GLN A 156 -39.79 36.16 39.28
C GLN A 156 -40.60 35.34 40.29
N VAL A 157 -40.21 34.10 40.59
CA VAL A 157 -40.87 33.27 41.60
C VAL A 157 -40.70 33.88 43.00
N ILE A 158 -39.50 34.37 43.33
CA ILE A 158 -39.23 35.06 44.60
C ILE A 158 -40.06 36.35 44.70
N ASP A 159 -40.02 37.20 43.67
CA ASP A 159 -40.75 38.47 43.64
C ASP A 159 -42.26 38.23 43.78
N ASN A 160 -42.81 37.25 43.06
CA ASN A 160 -44.21 36.84 43.19
C ASN A 160 -44.56 36.36 44.60
N ARG A 161 -43.65 35.63 45.27
CA ARG A 161 -43.86 35.21 46.67
C ARG A 161 -43.92 36.42 47.60
N ILE A 162 -43.01 37.39 47.45
CA ILE A 162 -43.00 38.61 48.26
C ILE A 162 -44.25 39.45 48.00
N ILE A 163 -44.64 39.65 46.73
CA ILE A 163 -45.85 40.39 46.34
C ILE A 163 -47.10 39.75 46.95
N LYS A 164 -47.22 38.41 46.90
CA LYS A 164 -48.34 37.69 47.53
C LYS A 164 -48.35 37.89 49.05
N SER A 165 -47.20 37.76 49.71
CA SER A 165 -47.07 38.00 51.16
C SER A 165 -47.41 39.44 51.55
N MET A 166 -46.97 40.42 50.77
CA MET A 166 -47.32 41.83 50.95
C MET A 166 -48.81 42.08 50.77
N SER A 167 -49.44 41.45 49.76
CA SER A 167 -50.89 41.58 49.53
C SER A 167 -51.69 41.01 50.70
N VAL A 168 -51.35 39.80 51.16
CA VAL A 168 -52.01 39.17 52.32
C VAL A 168 -51.81 40.02 53.59
N LEU A 169 -50.57 40.45 53.88
CA LEU A 169 -50.28 41.24 55.05
C LEU A 169 -50.92 42.63 54.98
N GLY A 170 -50.85 43.30 53.83
CA GLY A 170 -51.47 44.60 53.59
C GLY A 170 -52.98 44.56 53.82
N ASN A 171 -53.66 43.55 53.27
CA ASN A 171 -55.08 43.33 53.50
C ASN A 171 -55.37 43.06 54.98
N PHE A 172 -54.59 42.20 55.64
CA PHE A 172 -54.73 41.92 57.07
C PHE A 172 -54.58 43.18 57.93
N ILE A 173 -53.58 44.03 57.64
CA ILE A 173 -53.39 45.30 58.37
C ILE A 173 -54.57 46.24 58.15
N ALA A 174 -55.01 46.39 56.89
CA ALA A 174 -56.10 47.30 56.53
C ALA A 174 -57.45 46.87 57.14
N GLU A 175 -57.81 45.59 57.04
CA GLU A 175 -59.07 45.05 57.57
C GLU A 175 -59.15 45.17 59.10
N ASN A 176 -58.06 44.86 59.80
CA ASN A 176 -58.04 44.94 61.26
C ASN A 176 -58.04 46.38 61.78
N GLN A 177 -57.38 47.31 61.08
CA GLN A 177 -57.46 48.74 61.42
C GLN A 177 -58.87 49.31 61.16
N ALA A 178 -59.52 48.91 60.07
CA ALA A 178 -60.91 49.27 59.78
C ALA A 178 -61.88 48.70 60.84
N GLY A 179 -61.60 47.50 61.37
CA GLY A 179 -62.34 46.87 62.47
C GLY A 179 -62.04 47.43 63.87
N GLY A 180 -61.24 48.49 64.00
CA GLY A 180 -60.96 49.15 65.27
C GLY A 180 -59.82 48.55 66.11
N MET A 181 -59.00 47.66 65.55
CA MET A 181 -57.81 47.14 66.23
C MET A 181 -56.55 47.96 65.90
N VAL A 182 -55.69 48.14 66.90
CA VAL A 182 -54.35 48.70 66.72
C VAL A 182 -53.42 47.57 66.29
N VAL A 183 -52.98 47.66 65.03
CA VAL A 183 -51.98 46.77 64.46
C VAL A 183 -50.59 47.18 64.97
N PRO A 184 -49.73 46.23 65.41
CA PRO A 184 -48.37 46.51 65.83
C PRO A 184 -47.54 47.27 64.79
N SER A 185 -46.71 48.22 65.25
CA SER A 185 -45.78 48.97 64.40
C SER A 185 -44.78 48.06 63.68
N ASP A 186 -44.39 46.94 64.29
CA ASP A 186 -43.47 45.96 63.70
C ASP A 186 -44.04 45.28 62.45
N MET A 187 -45.36 45.00 62.41
CA MET A 187 -46.03 44.47 61.22
C MET A 187 -46.03 45.47 60.06
N THR A 188 -46.28 46.74 60.38
CA THR A 188 -46.26 47.83 59.40
C THR A 188 -44.84 48.05 58.87
N LYS A 189 -43.84 48.02 59.76
CA LYS A 189 -42.41 48.09 59.39
C LYS A 189 -42.00 46.91 58.50
N TYR A 190 -42.44 45.70 58.81
CA TYR A 190 -42.18 44.51 58.00
C TYR A 190 -42.76 44.63 56.59
N LEU A 191 -43.98 45.17 56.44
CA LEU A 191 -44.59 45.45 55.13
C LEU A 191 -43.74 46.44 54.31
N PHE A 192 -43.30 47.55 54.91
CA PHE A 192 -42.43 48.52 54.23
C PHE A 192 -41.04 47.95 53.90
N ASN A 193 -40.49 47.08 54.74
CA ASN A 193 -39.25 46.36 54.45
C ASN A 193 -39.40 45.42 53.24
N MET A 194 -40.53 44.71 53.10
CA MET A 194 -40.81 43.87 51.92
C MET A 194 -40.96 44.70 50.64
N VAL A 195 -41.66 45.84 50.71
CA VAL A 195 -41.75 46.81 49.59
C VAL A 195 -40.35 47.29 49.20
N HIS A 196 -39.53 47.61 50.21
CA HIS A 196 -38.17 48.09 49.98
C HIS A 196 -37.27 47.02 49.35
N ALA A 197 -37.42 45.75 49.75
CA ALA A 197 -36.69 44.61 49.20
C ALA A 197 -36.96 44.40 47.69
N LEU A 198 -38.21 44.56 47.24
CA LEU A 198 -38.56 44.49 45.80
C LEU A 198 -37.96 45.64 44.99
N ILE A 199 -37.89 46.85 45.57
CA ILE A 199 -37.43 48.05 44.84
C ILE A 199 -35.91 48.12 44.76
N LYS A 200 -35.19 47.74 45.82
CA LYS A 200 -33.72 47.86 45.88
C LYS A 200 -32.96 46.62 45.41
N ASN A 201 -33.65 45.52 45.10
CA ASN A 201 -33.05 44.31 44.56
C ASN A 201 -32.04 43.58 45.47
N ASP A 202 -31.90 43.91 46.76
CA ASP A 202 -31.15 43.11 47.74
C ASP A 202 -31.21 43.68 49.18
N ILE A 203 -32.19 43.29 49.98
CA ILE A 203 -32.14 43.52 51.45
C ILE A 203 -32.73 42.32 52.16
N THR A 204 -32.02 41.84 53.18
CA THR A 204 -32.49 40.82 54.13
C THR A 204 -33.75 41.33 54.83
N ILE A 205 -34.88 40.64 54.66
CA ILE A 205 -36.13 41.00 55.32
C ILE A 205 -36.06 40.49 56.78
N ASP A 206 -35.93 41.39 57.74
CA ASP A 206 -35.97 41.04 59.17
C ASP A 206 -37.34 40.47 59.55
N GLU A 207 -37.39 39.29 60.18
CA GLU A 207 -38.63 38.66 60.61
C GLU A 207 -39.42 39.54 61.61
N ASN A 208 -40.75 39.59 61.44
CA ASN A 208 -41.60 40.24 62.42
C ASN A 208 -41.66 39.42 63.72
N LYS A 209 -41.26 40.03 64.85
CA LYS A 209 -41.18 39.35 66.15
C LYS A 209 -42.39 39.57 67.05
N ASN A 210 -43.30 40.50 66.72
CA ASN A 210 -44.45 40.84 67.56
C ASN A 210 -45.77 40.75 66.80
N PHE A 211 -46.67 39.90 67.28
CA PHE A 211 -47.98 39.61 66.67
C PHE A 211 -49.17 40.03 67.55
N THR A 212 -48.93 40.65 68.70
CA THR A 212 -49.98 40.94 69.68
C THR A 212 -50.78 42.18 69.29
N MET A 213 -52.04 41.98 68.88
CA MET A 213 -52.96 43.07 68.54
C MET A 213 -53.65 43.61 69.79
N THR A 214 -53.88 44.92 69.85
CA THR A 214 -54.60 45.57 70.97
C THR A 214 -55.84 46.28 70.43
N LYS A 215 -56.94 46.28 71.20
CA LYS A 215 -58.14 47.05 70.83
C LYS A 215 -57.88 48.55 71.04
N LYS A 216 -58.38 49.38 70.13
CA LYS A 216 -58.47 50.83 70.38
C LYS A 216 -59.40 51.13 71.53
#